data_AF-A0A1Q9ELE7-F1
#
_entry.id   AF-A0A1Q9ELE7-F1
#
_cell.length_a   1.000
_cell.length_b   1.000
_cell.length_c   1.000
_cell.angle_alpha   90.00
_cell.angle_beta   90.00
_cell.angle_gamma   90.00
#
_symmetry.space_group_name_H-M   'P 1'
#
loop_
_entity.id
_entity.type
_entity.pdbx_description
1 polymer ?
#
loop_
_entity_poly.entity_id
_entity_poly.type
_entity_poly.pdbx_seq_one_letter_code
_entity_poly.pdbx_strand_id
1 'polypeptide(L)'
;MSLLSLHKVDFALADFGLDQVYVATDAPDELREQLRSGIRRGAVFFLEDQPTLASDKGLLEGELAAIEMWISARASAFMGTQESRFTMHIQVERGLLGKSLESSNRELCKALAGKRCFSPYYKSSGRKGPQHRDYWETS
;
A
#
# COMPACT_ATOMS: atom_id res chain seq x y z
N MET A 1 -14.69 -3.71 -6.94
CA MET A 1 -14.68 -2.88 -5.71
C MET A 1 -15.98 -2.09 -5.63
N SER A 2 -16.54 -1.86 -4.43
CA SER A 2 -17.76 -1.05 -4.28
C SER A 2 -17.39 0.42 -4.01
N LEU A 3 -18.25 1.37 -4.40
CA LEU A 3 -18.06 2.82 -4.16
C LEU A 3 -17.76 3.16 -2.68
N LEU A 4 -18.23 2.33 -1.75
CA LEU A 4 -17.97 2.45 -0.30
C LEU A 4 -16.49 2.30 0.07
N SER A 5 -15.71 1.57 -0.73
CA SER A 5 -14.26 1.41 -0.53
C SER A 5 -13.47 2.67 -0.89
N LEU A 6 -13.95 3.47 -1.84
CA LEU A 6 -13.25 4.67 -2.32
C LEU A 6 -13.31 5.80 -1.29
N HIS A 7 -14.44 5.97 -0.60
CA HIS A 7 -14.58 6.93 0.50
C HIS A 7 -13.61 6.65 1.67
N LYS A 8 -13.13 5.40 1.82
CA LYS A 8 -12.15 5.06 2.87
C LYS A 8 -10.75 5.53 2.52
N VAL A 9 -10.41 5.51 1.24
CA VAL A 9 -9.16 6.09 0.75
C VAL A 9 -9.18 7.59 0.99
N ASP A 10 -10.26 8.29 0.61
CA ASP A 10 -10.44 9.72 0.88
C ASP A 10 -10.30 10.06 2.37
N PHE A 11 -10.93 9.26 3.25
CA PHE A 11 -10.83 9.43 4.70
C PHE A 11 -9.41 9.22 5.22
N ALA A 12 -8.71 8.16 4.75
CA ALA A 12 -7.35 7.90 5.17
C ALA A 12 -6.38 9.00 4.71
N LEU A 13 -6.56 9.52 3.49
CA LEU A 13 -5.78 10.66 3.00
C LEU A 13 -5.99 11.90 3.88
N ALA A 14 -7.24 12.19 4.28
CA ALA A 14 -7.52 13.29 5.19
C ALA A 14 -6.90 13.09 6.58
N ASP A 15 -7.02 11.88 7.14
CA ASP A 15 -6.57 11.53 8.49
C ASP A 15 -5.04 11.56 8.63
N PHE A 16 -4.32 11.16 7.57
CA PHE A 16 -2.85 11.23 7.53
C PHE A 16 -2.30 12.53 6.91
N GLY A 17 -3.16 13.45 6.46
CA GLY A 17 -2.73 14.68 5.79
C GLY A 17 -1.98 14.45 4.48
N LEU A 18 -2.38 13.44 3.71
CA LEU A 18 -1.77 13.04 2.45
C LEU A 18 -2.61 13.52 1.25
N ASP A 19 -1.93 13.76 0.13
CA ASP A 19 -2.50 14.26 -1.13
C ASP A 19 -2.20 13.34 -2.32
N GLN A 20 -1.58 12.18 -2.08
CA GLN A 20 -1.23 11.21 -3.12
C GLN A 20 -1.52 9.79 -2.63
N VAL A 21 -1.95 8.93 -3.54
CA VAL A 21 -2.16 7.50 -3.30
C VAL A 21 -1.55 6.68 -4.43
N TYR A 22 -0.73 5.71 -4.04
CA TYR A 22 -0.25 4.66 -4.94
C TYR A 22 -1.14 3.42 -4.77
N VAL A 23 -1.56 2.82 -5.88
CA VAL A 23 -2.43 1.65 -5.88
C VAL A 23 -1.72 0.47 -6.55
N ALA A 24 -1.37 -0.54 -5.76
CA ALA A 24 -0.95 -1.86 -6.24
C ALA A 24 -2.18 -2.76 -6.40
N THR A 25 -2.50 -3.17 -7.63
CA THR A 25 -3.75 -3.91 -7.92
C THR A 25 -3.60 -4.79 -9.16
N ASP A 26 -4.17 -5.99 -9.10
CA ASP A 26 -4.32 -6.93 -10.22
C ASP A 26 -5.57 -6.62 -11.08
N ALA A 27 -6.23 -5.51 -10.80
CA ALA A 27 -7.46 -5.11 -11.47
C ALA A 27 -7.21 -4.64 -12.93
N PRO A 28 -8.09 -4.99 -13.87
CA PRO A 28 -8.02 -4.51 -15.25
C PRO A 28 -8.17 -2.99 -15.36
N ASP A 29 -7.69 -2.43 -16.47
CA ASP A 29 -7.63 -0.99 -16.78
C ASP A 29 -8.95 -0.26 -16.52
N GLU A 30 -10.08 -0.85 -16.93
CA GLU A 30 -11.41 -0.27 -16.70
C GLU A 30 -11.69 -0.02 -15.22
N LEU A 31 -11.30 -0.96 -14.35
CA LEU A 31 -11.47 -0.82 -12.91
C LEU A 31 -10.44 0.15 -12.31
N ARG A 32 -9.23 0.24 -12.88
CA ARG A 32 -8.21 1.21 -12.47
C ARG A 32 -8.66 2.65 -12.76
N GLU A 33 -9.28 2.89 -13.90
CA GLU A 33 -9.86 4.20 -14.24
C GLU A 33 -11.09 4.54 -13.35
N GLN A 34 -11.92 3.54 -13.02
CA GLN A 34 -12.98 3.74 -12.03
C GLN A 34 -12.44 4.07 -10.64
N LEU A 35 -11.34 3.44 -10.23
CA LEU A 35 -10.64 3.75 -8.98
C LEU A 35 -10.12 5.18 -8.98
N ARG A 36 -9.39 5.55 -10.03
CA ARG A 36 -8.81 6.88 -10.23
C ARG A 36 -9.88 7.97 -10.20
N SER A 37 -10.99 7.77 -10.89
CA SER A 37 -12.10 8.74 -10.95
C SER A 37 -12.94 8.82 -9.67
N GLY A 38 -13.02 7.73 -8.90
CA GLY A 38 -13.83 7.69 -7.69
C GLY A 38 -13.10 8.09 -6.39
N ILE A 39 -11.77 8.14 -6.38
CA ILE A 39 -11.00 8.78 -5.31
C ILE A 39 -11.01 10.29 -5.56
N ARG A 40 -11.60 11.04 -4.64
CA ARG A 40 -11.83 12.50 -4.83
C ARG A 40 -10.75 13.33 -4.18
N ARG A 41 -10.02 12.76 -3.22
CA ARG A 41 -8.92 13.43 -2.54
C ARG A 41 -7.61 12.90 -3.09
N GLY A 42 -6.77 13.81 -3.56
CA GLY A 42 -5.40 13.52 -3.96
C GLY A 42 -5.25 12.88 -5.34
N ALA A 43 -4.00 12.77 -5.78
CA ALA A 43 -3.63 12.16 -7.04
C ALA A 43 -3.45 10.64 -6.91
N VAL A 44 -3.95 9.88 -7.89
CA VAL A 44 -3.89 8.42 -7.91
C VAL A 44 -2.86 7.96 -8.93
N PHE A 45 -1.90 7.15 -8.47
CA PHE A 45 -0.82 6.61 -9.28
C PHE A 45 -0.86 5.08 -9.31
N PHE A 46 -0.57 4.52 -10.48
CA PHE A 46 -0.32 3.10 -10.70
C PHE A 46 1.11 2.90 -11.22
N LEU A 47 1.63 1.68 -11.13
CA LEU A 47 2.98 1.38 -11.61
C LEU A 47 3.10 1.61 -13.14
N GLU A 48 2.04 1.26 -13.86
CA GLU A 48 1.93 1.32 -15.31
C GLU A 48 1.86 2.75 -15.85
N ASP A 49 1.60 3.75 -15.00
CA ASP A 49 1.70 5.15 -15.37
C ASP A 49 3.15 5.56 -15.69
N GLN A 50 4.14 4.77 -15.26
CA GLN A 50 5.55 5.03 -15.49
C GLN A 50 5.95 4.56 -16.90
N PRO A 51 6.30 5.48 -17.82
CA PRO A 51 6.58 5.14 -19.22
C PRO A 51 7.73 4.14 -19.36
N THR A 52 8.72 4.23 -18.47
CA THR A 52 9.88 3.33 -18.44
C THR A 52 9.48 1.89 -18.20
N LEU A 53 8.51 1.64 -17.30
CA LEU A 53 8.03 0.29 -16.98
C LEU A 53 7.00 -0.21 -18.00
N ALA A 54 6.15 0.69 -18.51
CA ALA A 54 5.19 0.36 -19.57
C ALA A 54 5.87 -0.05 -20.89
N SER A 55 7.08 0.47 -21.15
CA SER A 55 7.87 0.15 -22.34
C SER A 55 8.81 -1.06 -22.17
N ASP A 56 9.06 -1.48 -20.92
CA ASP A 56 10.04 -2.52 -20.62
C ASP A 56 9.38 -3.90 -20.67
N LYS A 57 9.44 -4.55 -21.84
CA LYS A 57 9.01 -5.94 -22.03
C LYS A 57 9.88 -6.96 -21.27
N GLY A 58 10.90 -6.51 -20.53
CA GLY A 58 11.86 -7.36 -19.85
C GLY A 58 11.45 -7.83 -18.45
N LEU A 59 10.53 -7.12 -17.78
CA LEU A 59 10.16 -7.46 -16.41
C LEU A 59 9.08 -8.54 -16.35
N LEU A 60 9.34 -9.56 -15.55
CA LEU A 60 8.39 -10.60 -15.21
C LEU A 60 7.36 -10.07 -14.19
N GLU A 61 6.18 -10.69 -14.15
CA GLU A 61 5.11 -10.31 -13.21
C GLU A 61 5.58 -10.29 -11.75
N GLY A 62 6.46 -11.22 -11.37
CA GLY A 62 7.03 -11.26 -10.02
C GLY A 62 7.94 -10.07 -9.70
N GLU A 63 8.65 -9.54 -10.70
CA GLU A 63 9.51 -8.36 -10.54
C GLU A 63 8.66 -7.10 -10.40
N LEU A 64 7.59 -6.98 -11.18
CA LEU A 64 6.59 -5.92 -11.02
C LEU A 64 5.98 -5.96 -9.61
N ALA A 65 5.51 -7.13 -9.17
CA ALA A 65 4.96 -7.31 -7.82
C ALA A 65 5.97 -6.94 -6.71
N ALA A 66 7.27 -7.21 -6.91
CA ALA A 66 8.31 -6.81 -5.98
C ALA A 66 8.49 -5.29 -5.92
N ILE A 67 8.42 -4.60 -7.07
CA ILE A 67 8.45 -3.12 -7.14
C ILE A 67 7.23 -2.54 -6.43
N GLU A 68 6.03 -3.06 -6.72
CA GLU A 68 4.78 -2.61 -6.07
C GLU A 68 4.84 -2.76 -4.55
N MET A 69 5.35 -3.90 -4.07
CA MET A 69 5.56 -4.15 -2.64
C MET A 69 6.58 -3.17 -2.05
N TRP A 70 7.67 -2.90 -2.76
CA TRP A 70 8.73 -1.98 -2.33
C TRP A 70 8.22 -0.54 -2.17
N ILE A 71 7.39 -0.07 -3.11
CA ILE A 71 6.72 1.23 -3.06
C ILE A 71 5.74 1.26 -1.89
N SER A 72 4.86 0.25 -1.79
CA SER A 72 3.83 0.15 -0.75
C SER A 72 4.41 0.10 0.66
N ALA A 73 5.56 -0.57 0.84
CA ALA A 73 6.25 -0.66 2.12
C ALA A 73 6.82 0.70 2.58
N ARG A 74 7.21 1.58 1.65
CA ARG A 74 7.83 2.87 1.95
C ARG A 74 6.83 4.01 2.18
N ALA A 75 5.60 3.85 1.70
CA ALA A 75 4.52 4.83 1.86
C ALA A 75 4.36 5.33 3.31
N SER A 76 3.93 6.58 3.47
CA SER A 76 3.67 7.19 4.78
C SER A 76 2.61 6.42 5.57
N ALA A 77 1.54 6.01 4.89
CA ALA A 77 0.52 5.11 5.41
C ALA A 77 0.21 4.01 4.41
N PHE A 78 -0.24 2.86 4.90
CA PHE A 78 -0.59 1.68 4.11
C PHE A 78 -1.97 1.17 4.50
N MET A 79 -2.75 0.80 3.48
CA MET A 79 -4.05 0.19 3.60
C MET A 79 -4.10 -1.02 2.66
N GLY A 80 -4.33 -2.21 3.21
CA GLY A 80 -4.36 -3.46 2.46
C GLY A 80 -5.74 -4.11 2.40
N THR A 81 -5.82 -5.25 1.71
CA THR A 81 -7.00 -6.14 1.71
C THR A 81 -6.83 -7.27 2.71
N GLN A 82 -7.94 -7.73 3.31
CA GLN A 82 -7.93 -8.86 4.24
C GLN A 82 -7.46 -10.15 3.56
N GLU A 83 -6.77 -11.00 4.30
CA GLU A 83 -6.36 -12.36 3.89
C GLU A 83 -5.41 -12.43 2.66
N SER A 84 -4.91 -11.30 2.18
CA SER A 84 -3.93 -11.26 1.10
C SER A 84 -2.52 -11.52 1.61
N ARG A 85 -1.85 -12.55 1.04
CA ARG A 85 -0.42 -12.80 1.28
C ARG A 85 0.45 -11.62 0.81
N PHE A 86 0.03 -10.93 -0.24
CA PHE A 86 0.70 -9.73 -0.73
C PHE A 86 0.67 -8.61 0.33
N THR A 87 -0.51 -8.36 0.92
CA THR A 87 -0.68 -7.43 2.07
C THR A 87 0.20 -7.84 3.26
N MET A 88 0.23 -9.14 3.59
CA MET A 88 1.05 -9.65 4.69
C MET A 88 2.53 -9.35 4.50
N HIS A 89 3.08 -9.59 3.30
CA HIS A 89 4.48 -9.30 3.01
C HIS A 89 4.79 -7.80 3.11
N ILE A 90 3.92 -6.93 2.59
CA ILE A 90 4.07 -5.48 2.76
C ILE A 90 4.12 -5.09 4.25
N GLN A 91 3.24 -5.65 5.08
CA GLN A 91 3.25 -5.34 6.52
C GLN A 91 4.52 -5.80 7.23
N VAL A 92 5.05 -6.97 6.86
CA VAL A 92 6.34 -7.47 7.37
C VAL A 92 7.48 -6.53 6.97
N GLU A 93 7.55 -6.13 5.69
CA GLU A 93 8.54 -5.16 5.19
C GLU A 93 8.43 -3.81 5.90
N ARG A 94 7.21 -3.30 6.10
CA ARG A 94 6.96 -2.09 6.91
C ARG A 94 7.47 -2.23 8.34
N GLY A 95 7.30 -3.40 8.94
CA GLY A 95 7.84 -3.73 10.26
C GLY A 95 9.37 -3.69 10.28
N LEU A 96 10.03 -4.21 9.23
CA LEU A 96 11.49 -4.15 9.07
C LEU A 96 11.99 -2.70 8.92
N LEU A 97 11.26 -1.88 8.15
CA LEU A 97 11.47 -0.44 7.96
C LEU A 97 11.14 0.41 9.21
N GLY A 98 10.65 -0.19 10.29
CA GLY A 98 10.30 0.51 11.52
C GLY A 98 9.04 1.38 11.44
N LYS A 99 8.17 1.17 10.45
CA LYS A 99 6.89 1.89 10.34
C LYS A 99 5.97 1.52 11.51
N SER A 100 5.20 2.50 12.00
CA SER A 100 4.29 2.31 13.12
C SER A 100 3.12 1.36 12.78
N LEU A 101 2.56 0.72 13.81
CA LEU A 101 1.34 -0.08 13.68
C LEU A 101 0.19 0.73 13.06
N GLU A 102 -0.01 1.96 13.55
CA GLU A 102 -1.08 2.87 13.13
C GLU A 102 -1.04 3.19 11.62
N SER A 103 0.16 3.33 11.07
CA SER A 103 0.37 3.58 9.65
C SER A 103 0.29 2.32 8.78
N SER A 104 0.14 1.13 9.36
CA SER A 104 0.37 -0.15 8.66
C SER A 104 -0.78 -1.16 8.76
N ASN A 105 -1.73 -0.95 9.66
CA ASN A 105 -2.79 -1.92 9.95
C ASN A 105 -4.16 -1.53 9.37
N ARG A 106 -4.26 -0.56 8.46
CA ARG A 106 -5.55 -0.20 7.87
C ARG A 106 -6.01 -1.23 6.83
N GLU A 107 -7.31 -1.42 6.74
CA GLU A 107 -7.92 -2.40 5.84
C GLU A 107 -9.03 -1.79 4.96
N LEU A 108 -9.03 -2.17 3.68
CA LEU A 108 -10.13 -2.00 2.74
C LEU A 108 -11.26 -3.01 3.06
N CYS A 109 -11.96 -2.82 4.18
CA CYS A 109 -13.04 -3.73 4.56
C CYS A 109 -14.34 -3.47 3.78
N LYS A 110 -15.18 -4.50 3.62
CA LYS A 110 -16.52 -4.40 3.04
C LYS A 110 -17.56 -3.75 3.97
N ALA A 111 -17.23 -3.55 5.25
CA ALA A 111 -18.18 -3.03 6.24
C ALA A 111 -18.62 -1.58 5.94
N LEU A 112 -19.88 -1.28 6.28
CA LEU A 112 -20.61 -0.03 6.09
C LEU A 112 -19.83 1.23 6.54
N ALA A 113 -20.14 2.34 5.88
CA ALA A 113 -19.48 3.64 5.99
C ALA A 113 -19.21 4.08 7.45
N GLY A 114 -17.98 4.55 7.71
CA GLY A 114 -17.60 5.25 8.95
C GLY A 114 -16.86 4.42 10.00
N LYS A 115 -16.78 3.09 9.88
CA LYS A 115 -15.98 2.27 10.81
C LYS A 115 -14.56 2.04 10.28
N ARG A 116 -13.56 2.36 11.11
CA ARG A 116 -12.16 1.97 10.88
C ARG A 116 -12.07 0.45 11.02
N CYS A 117 -11.57 -0.21 9.99
CA CYS A 117 -11.26 -1.63 10.03
C CYS A 117 -9.75 -1.80 10.08
N PHE A 118 -9.31 -2.72 10.92
CA PHE A 118 -7.90 -2.99 11.11
C PHE A 118 -7.61 -4.42 10.68
N SER A 119 -6.62 -4.56 9.81
CA SER A 119 -6.03 -5.84 9.43
C SER A 119 -5.15 -6.35 10.58
N PRO A 120 -4.98 -7.68 10.73
CA PRO A 120 -3.90 -8.22 11.55
C PRO A 120 -2.58 -7.53 11.18
N TYR A 121 -1.75 -7.21 12.17
CA TYR A 121 -0.44 -6.61 11.92
C TYR A 121 0.64 -7.67 12.02
N TYR A 122 1.11 -8.13 10.86
CA TYR A 122 2.22 -9.07 10.78
C TYR A 122 3.54 -8.29 10.89
N LYS A 123 4.32 -8.54 11.95
CA LYS A 123 5.66 -7.98 12.14
C LYS A 123 6.70 -9.09 12.22
N SER A 124 7.90 -8.83 11.73
CA SER A 124 9.07 -9.62 12.12
C SER A 124 9.33 -9.45 13.62
N SER A 125 9.91 -10.46 14.27
CA SER A 125 10.21 -10.41 15.70
C SER A 125 11.06 -9.18 16.01
N GLY A 126 10.64 -8.33 16.96
CA GLY A 126 11.33 -7.08 17.32
C GLY A 126 12.74 -7.25 17.94
N ARG A 127 13.33 -8.45 17.89
CA ARG A 127 14.74 -8.66 18.18
C ARG A 127 15.55 -8.09 17.02
N LYS A 128 15.85 -6.80 17.10
CA LYS A 128 16.80 -6.14 16.22
C LYS A 128 18.18 -6.73 16.50
N GLY A 129 18.72 -7.50 15.55
CA GLY A 129 20.12 -7.91 15.60
C GLY A 129 21.04 -6.68 15.52
N PRO A 130 22.31 -6.80 15.92
CA PRO A 130 23.27 -5.69 15.91
C PRO A 130 23.34 -4.98 14.54
N GLN A 131 23.23 -5.75 13.46
CA GLN A 131 23.29 -5.27 12.07
C GLN A 131 22.10 -4.38 11.64
N HIS A 132 20.99 -4.39 12.39
CA HIS A 132 19.84 -3.53 12.08
C HIS A 132 20.20 -2.07 12.29
N ARG A 133 21.01 -1.73 13.30
CA ARG A 133 21.38 -0.33 13.59
C ARG A 133 22.19 0.31 12.45
N ASP A 134 23.12 -0.44 11.89
CA ASP A 134 24.07 0.07 10.90
C ASP A 134 23.40 0.40 9.55
N TYR A 135 22.31 -0.29 9.19
CA TYR A 135 21.60 -0.04 7.93
C TYR A 135 20.72 1.23 7.97
N TRP A 136 20.19 1.61 9.13
CA TRP A 136 19.26 2.74 9.28
C TRP A 136 19.93 4.06 9.64
N GLU A 137 21.13 4.04 10.24
CA GLU A 137 21.83 5.28 10.62
C GLU A 137 22.55 5.96 9.44
N THR A 138 22.61 5.31 8.26
CA THR A 138 23.30 5.81 7.06
C THR A 138 22.40 6.02 5.83
N SER A 139 21.07 5.87 5.95
CA SER A 139 20.11 5.99 4.84
C SER A 139 19.19 7.20 4.99
#